data_AF-A0A969AQ59-F1
#
_entry.id   AF-A0A969AQ59-F1
#
_cell.length_a   1.000
_cell.length_b   1.000
_cell.length_c   1.000
_cell.angle_alpha   90.00
_cell.angle_beta   90.00
_cell.angle_gamma   90.00
#
_symmetry.space_group_name_H-M   'P 1'
#
loop_
_entity.id
_entity.type
_entity.pdbx_description
1 polymer ?
#
loop_
_entity_poly.entity_id
_entity_poly.type
_entity_poly.pdbx_seq_one_letter_code
_entity_poly.pdbx_strand_id
1 'polypeptide(L)'
;MTTTTTPQPPRLRAVPPSGASSQRSTPRPADATPLTSPKAESTPAVKPNRGSGRRWLIAAGAVVGLGCISLVPMPQRVTGPGEVITTGNAFEKVFMPDSGGTISEILVTTDQPVTPHTAIALLDITSLENQLVQTEQQHTQGLAQLQRYRQQVPLRQGDVAIAASRVATAQQTVNRLQTELSGTPPAVQGWQGEIAALEAEITGLQRNLQPLTETIALAIPAVEAGAVSREELRGLQAQQTQLQNQIVTKQGQITAKQAQIEGFYQDKQAELSQAQAQLAEQQAAVQATQQGVQAAAAEATAQEQLTSLQTEELVRQQDQLADLQVLRTTITGKVVTSQQEIDGLRALY
;
A
#
# COMPACT_ATOMS: atom_id res chain seq x y z
N MET A 1 -32.31 11.64 -39.59
CA MET A 1 -30.98 11.98 -40.13
C MET A 1 -30.58 13.28 -39.45
N THR A 2 -29.79 13.26 -38.38
CA THR A 2 -28.31 13.15 -38.41
C THR A 2 -27.81 12.59 -37.08
N THR A 3 -26.85 11.66 -37.13
CA THR A 3 -26.18 11.06 -35.96
C THR A 3 -24.74 11.57 -35.87
N THR A 4 -24.43 12.34 -34.83
CA THR A 4 -23.06 12.79 -34.54
C THR A 4 -22.38 11.75 -33.66
N THR A 5 -21.41 11.03 -34.24
CA THR A 5 -20.59 10.01 -33.57
C THR A 5 -19.32 10.67 -33.01
N THR A 6 -19.09 10.58 -31.71
CA THR A 6 -17.88 11.07 -31.03
C THR A 6 -16.84 9.95 -30.92
N PRO A 7 -15.55 10.19 -31.24
CA PRO A 7 -14.52 9.16 -31.13
C PRO A 7 -13.98 9.04 -29.70
N GLN A 8 -13.94 7.81 -29.18
CA GLN A 8 -13.41 7.47 -27.87
C GLN A 8 -11.90 7.14 -27.98
N PRO A 9 -11.01 7.71 -27.15
CA PRO A 9 -9.58 7.43 -27.21
C PRO A 9 -9.20 6.08 -26.56
N PRO A 10 -8.08 5.46 -26.99
CA PRO A 10 -7.69 4.11 -26.60
C PRO A 10 -7.24 4.02 -25.13
N ARG A 11 -7.68 2.96 -24.44
CA ARG A 11 -7.24 2.62 -23.08
C ARG A 11 -5.99 1.73 -23.15
N LEU A 12 -4.91 2.16 -22.49
CA LEU A 12 -3.70 1.37 -22.30
C LEU A 12 -3.99 0.18 -21.36
N ARG A 13 -3.59 -1.03 -21.76
CA ARG A 13 -3.61 -2.24 -20.93
C ARG A 13 -2.18 -2.53 -20.47
N ALA A 14 -1.97 -2.60 -19.16
CA ALA A 14 -0.75 -3.13 -18.56
C ALA A 14 -1.02 -4.53 -18.00
N VAL A 15 -0.16 -5.48 -18.37
CA VAL A 15 -0.16 -6.87 -17.89
C VAL A 15 0.87 -6.98 -16.76
N PRO A 16 0.59 -7.67 -15.64
CA PRO A 16 1.58 -7.85 -14.58
C PRO A 16 2.66 -8.88 -14.99
N PRO A 17 3.93 -8.69 -14.59
CA PRO A 17 4.96 -9.69 -14.80
C PRO A 17 4.73 -10.90 -13.89
N SER A 18 4.69 -12.06 -14.54
CA SER A 18 4.77 -13.39 -13.92
C SER A 18 6.18 -13.66 -13.40
N GLY A 19 6.27 -14.07 -12.13
CA GLY A 19 7.18 -15.12 -11.67
C GLY A 19 8.60 -14.76 -11.26
N ALA A 20 8.89 -14.84 -9.95
CA ALA A 20 10.08 -15.51 -9.44
C ALA A 20 9.84 -16.06 -8.02
N SER A 21 9.86 -17.39 -7.94
CA SER A 21 9.89 -18.30 -6.79
C SER A 21 10.91 -17.89 -5.70
N SER A 22 10.50 -17.85 -4.42
CA SER A 22 10.68 -18.91 -3.39
C SER A 22 12.12 -19.40 -3.12
N GLN A 23 12.62 -19.07 -1.92
CA GLN A 23 13.44 -19.88 -0.99
C GLN A 23 13.65 -18.99 0.26
N ARG A 24 12.98 -19.12 1.42
CA ARG A 24 12.77 -20.24 2.37
C ARG A 24 14.05 -20.89 2.87
N SER A 25 14.58 -20.31 3.96
CA SER A 25 15.45 -21.02 4.91
C SER A 25 14.94 -20.74 6.32
N THR A 26 14.40 -21.78 6.96
CA THR A 26 14.06 -21.84 8.38
C THR A 26 15.30 -22.07 9.24
N PRO A 27 15.26 -21.66 10.53
CA PRO A 27 16.37 -21.78 11.47
C PRO A 27 16.35 -23.11 12.24
N ARG A 28 17.52 -23.57 12.67
CA ARG A 28 17.67 -24.63 13.69
C ARG A 28 18.56 -24.13 14.82
N PRO A 29 18.10 -24.15 16.08
CA PRO A 29 18.92 -23.89 17.26
C PRO A 29 19.39 -25.20 17.92
N ALA A 30 20.58 -25.15 18.54
CA ALA A 30 20.81 -25.53 19.94
C ALA A 30 22.29 -25.91 20.19
N ASP A 31 22.86 -25.20 21.16
CA ASP A 31 23.79 -25.67 22.20
C ASP A 31 25.19 -26.17 21.83
N ALA A 32 26.20 -25.34 22.12
CA ALA A 32 26.97 -25.46 23.36
C ALA A 32 28.00 -24.32 23.49
N THR A 33 27.69 -23.43 24.43
CA THR A 33 28.49 -22.67 25.42
C THR A 33 30.04 -22.69 25.43
N PRO A 34 30.65 -21.70 26.12
CA PRO A 34 31.71 -20.82 25.62
C PRO A 34 33.07 -21.16 26.24
N LEU A 35 34.13 -20.43 25.85
CA LEU A 35 35.17 -19.96 26.77
C LEU A 35 36.11 -18.96 26.08
N THR A 36 36.39 -17.89 26.82
CA THR A 36 37.64 -17.10 26.86
C THR A 36 38.05 -16.19 25.69
N SER A 37 37.85 -14.90 25.96
CA SER A 37 38.62 -13.70 25.56
C SER A 37 40.16 -13.85 25.63
N PRO A 38 40.95 -12.77 25.43
CA PRO A 38 41.16 -11.97 24.21
C PRO A 38 42.68 -11.88 23.89
N LYS A 39 43.11 -11.66 22.64
CA LYS A 39 44.48 -11.16 22.41
C LYS A 39 44.66 -10.44 21.07
N ALA A 40 45.27 -9.27 21.18
CA ALA A 40 45.71 -8.39 20.12
C ALA A 40 46.93 -8.94 19.36
N GLU A 41 47.01 -8.66 18.06
CA GLU A 41 48.25 -8.68 17.25
C GLU A 41 47.93 -7.98 15.92
N SER A 42 48.19 -6.68 15.75
CA SER A 42 49.45 -6.05 15.32
C SER A 42 50.11 -6.63 14.05
N THR A 43 49.97 -5.86 12.97
CA THR A 43 50.89 -5.68 11.81
C THR A 43 51.02 -6.82 10.78
N PRO A 44 51.32 -6.45 9.52
CA PRO A 44 52.71 -6.65 9.12
C PRO A 44 53.37 -5.41 8.53
N ALA A 45 54.57 -5.14 9.08
CA ALA A 45 55.54 -4.21 8.56
C ALA A 45 56.19 -4.75 7.28
N VAL A 46 56.39 -3.84 6.33
CA VAL A 46 57.01 -4.06 5.03
C VAL A 46 58.54 -4.16 5.19
N LYS A 47 59.11 -5.18 4.54
CA LYS A 47 60.54 -5.46 4.38
C LYS A 47 61.28 -4.30 3.69
N PRO A 48 62.52 -4.00 4.10
CA PRO A 48 63.54 -3.68 3.11
C PRO A 48 64.62 -4.76 3.00
N ASN A 49 64.99 -4.96 1.74
CA ASN A 49 65.82 -6.02 1.20
C ASN A 49 67.31 -5.85 1.55
N ARG A 50 67.96 -6.97 1.81
CA ARG A 50 69.40 -7.13 2.00
C ARG A 50 70.07 -7.29 0.63
N GLY A 51 71.05 -6.47 0.32
CA GLY A 51 72.09 -6.75 -0.70
C GLY A 51 73.43 -6.28 -0.12
N SER A 52 74.24 -7.17 0.45
CA SER A 52 75.23 -8.05 -0.20
C SER A 52 76.45 -7.30 -0.71
N GLY A 53 77.62 -7.60 -0.14
CA GLY A 53 78.90 -7.25 -0.78
C GLY A 53 80.03 -6.81 0.13
N ARG A 54 80.24 -7.48 1.27
CA ARG A 54 81.40 -7.24 2.15
C ARG A 54 82.32 -8.44 2.14
N ARG A 55 83.12 -8.58 1.07
CA ARG A 55 84.28 -9.48 0.99
C ARG A 55 85.28 -8.90 -0.01
N TRP A 56 86.30 -8.20 0.48
CA TRP A 56 87.70 -8.55 0.22
C TRP A 56 88.59 -7.63 1.08
N LEU A 57 89.37 -8.27 1.95
CA LEU A 57 90.35 -7.68 2.84
C LEU A 57 91.73 -7.85 2.19
N ILE A 58 92.53 -6.79 2.28
CA ILE A 58 94.00 -6.80 2.51
C ILE A 58 94.88 -7.35 1.38
N ALA A 59 95.62 -6.45 0.71
CA ALA A 59 97.06 -6.61 0.41
C ALA A 59 97.70 -5.29 -0.06
N ALA A 60 98.91 -5.02 0.45
CA ALA A 60 99.87 -3.95 0.11
C ALA A 60 99.53 -2.52 0.60
N GLY A 61 100.27 -1.85 1.49
CA GLY A 61 101.63 -2.08 1.98
C GLY A 61 102.63 -1.06 1.42
N ALA A 62 102.62 0.14 2.01
CA ALA A 62 103.76 1.08 2.21
C ALA A 62 104.49 1.69 1.00
N VAL A 63 104.23 2.98 0.71
CA VAL A 63 105.23 3.99 0.27
C VAL A 63 104.71 5.40 0.65
N VAL A 64 105.42 6.08 1.57
CA VAL A 64 105.61 7.56 1.72
C VAL A 64 104.34 8.39 2.04
N GLY A 65 104.19 9.10 3.16
CA GLY A 65 105.16 9.91 3.89
C GLY A 65 104.91 11.39 3.61
N LEU A 66 104.53 12.16 4.65
CA LEU A 66 104.47 13.63 4.73
C LEU A 66 103.28 14.35 4.07
N GLY A 67 102.34 14.80 4.92
CA GLY A 67 101.25 15.71 4.56
C GLY A 67 100.48 16.17 5.80
N CYS A 68 101.21 16.75 6.75
CA CYS A 68 100.69 17.30 8.00
C CYS A 68 99.75 18.51 7.77
N ILE A 69 98.77 18.65 8.67
CA ILE A 69 98.11 19.89 9.11
C ILE A 69 97.19 20.58 8.07
N SER A 70 95.88 20.30 8.15
CA SER A 70 94.84 21.32 8.32
C SER A 70 93.47 20.63 8.34
N LEU A 71 92.67 20.89 9.37
CA LEU A 71 91.20 21.02 9.34
C LEU A 71 90.70 20.98 10.79
N VAL A 72 90.96 22.09 11.48
CA VAL A 72 90.19 22.52 12.65
C VAL A 72 88.80 22.88 12.11
N PRO A 73 87.69 22.26 12.59
CA PRO A 73 86.36 22.67 12.17
C PRO A 73 86.04 24.05 12.77
N MET A 74 86.09 25.09 11.95
CA MET A 74 85.59 26.40 12.35
C MET A 74 84.05 26.37 12.40
N PRO A 75 83.41 26.94 13.44
CA PRO A 75 81.97 27.18 13.42
C PRO A 75 81.68 28.29 12.40
N GLN A 76 81.26 27.90 11.19
CA GLN A 76 80.76 28.83 10.19
C GLN A 76 79.40 29.37 10.62
N ARG A 77 79.39 30.50 11.34
CA ARG A 77 78.21 31.38 11.37
C ARG A 77 78.29 32.29 10.15
N VAL A 78 77.61 31.91 9.09
CA VAL A 78 77.38 32.76 7.92
C VAL A 78 76.10 33.53 8.19
N THR A 79 76.24 34.78 8.65
CA THR A 79 75.14 35.74 8.65
C THR A 79 75.16 36.41 7.27
N GLY A 80 74.48 35.78 6.32
CA GLY A 80 74.20 36.35 4.99
C GLY A 80 72.70 36.55 4.83
N PRO A 81 72.24 37.40 3.88
CA PRO A 81 70.83 37.46 3.52
C PRO A 81 70.40 36.07 3.02
N GLY A 82 69.73 35.31 3.88
CA GLY A 82 69.16 34.03 3.53
C GLY A 82 67.82 34.28 2.84
N GLU A 83 67.78 34.09 1.53
CA GLU A 83 66.51 34.00 0.81
C GLU A 83 65.87 32.66 1.17
N VAL A 84 64.68 32.70 1.79
CA VAL A 84 63.92 31.50 2.15
C VAL A 84 63.33 30.93 0.86
N ILE A 85 64.03 29.96 0.26
CA ILE A 85 63.54 29.24 -0.92
C ILE A 85 62.48 28.24 -0.45
N THR A 86 61.21 28.59 -0.59
CA THR A 86 60.08 27.71 -0.30
C THR A 86 60.00 26.59 -1.34
N THR A 87 60.38 25.37 -0.96
CA THR A 87 60.15 24.16 -1.77
C THR A 87 58.64 23.96 -1.98
N GLY A 88 58.22 23.44 -3.14
CA GLY A 88 56.79 23.29 -3.51
C GLY A 88 55.90 22.46 -2.57
N ASN A 89 56.47 21.81 -1.54
CA ASN A 89 55.76 21.13 -0.47
C ASN A 89 55.60 21.99 0.82
N ALA A 90 56.04 23.26 0.80
CA ALA A 90 56.12 24.14 1.97
C ALA A 90 54.91 25.09 2.12
N PHE A 91 53.98 25.10 1.17
CA PHE A 91 52.75 25.88 1.26
C PHE A 91 51.54 25.00 0.87
N GLU A 92 50.48 25.09 1.66
CA GLU A 92 49.18 24.51 1.32
C GLU A 92 48.34 25.59 0.67
N LYS A 93 47.88 25.34 -0.57
CA LYS A 93 46.89 26.20 -1.22
C LYS A 93 45.52 25.79 -0.71
N VAL A 94 44.87 26.68 0.02
CA VAL A 94 43.47 26.49 0.41
C VAL A 94 42.61 26.97 -0.74
N PHE A 95 41.87 26.05 -1.36
CA PHE A 95 40.96 26.36 -2.45
C PHE A 95 39.54 26.58 -1.90
N MET A 96 38.77 27.39 -2.61
CA MET A 96 37.34 27.50 -2.34
C MET A 96 36.67 26.16 -2.67
N PRO A 97 35.74 25.67 -1.83
CA PRO A 97 35.01 24.46 -2.13
C PRO A 97 34.20 24.59 -3.43
N ASP A 98 34.15 23.51 -4.22
CA ASP A 98 33.47 23.46 -5.54
C ASP A 98 31.96 23.73 -5.46
N SER A 99 31.36 23.66 -4.27
CA SER A 99 29.95 23.88 -4.00
C SER A 99 29.48 25.33 -4.17
N GLY A 100 30.41 26.26 -4.41
CA GLY A 100 30.09 27.67 -4.63
C GLY A 100 29.78 28.43 -3.33
N GLY A 101 30.07 29.72 -3.36
CA GLY A 101 29.93 30.65 -2.24
C GLY A 101 30.73 31.91 -2.57
N THR A 102 30.30 33.06 -2.09
CA THR A 102 31.11 34.29 -2.18
C THR A 102 31.89 34.46 -0.89
N ILE A 103 33.13 34.94 -0.94
CA ILE A 103 33.85 35.26 0.30
C ILE A 103 33.08 36.41 0.96
N SER A 104 32.70 36.25 2.22
CA SER A 104 32.05 37.32 3.00
C SER A 104 33.08 38.11 3.80
N GLU A 105 34.04 37.43 4.42
CA GLU A 105 35.07 38.08 5.24
C GLU A 105 36.34 37.23 5.28
N ILE A 106 37.51 37.87 5.25
CA ILE A 106 38.81 37.22 5.43
C ILE A 106 39.33 37.52 6.84
N LEU A 107 39.43 36.48 7.67
CA LEU A 107 39.70 36.55 9.11
C LEU A 107 41.19 36.55 9.46
N VAL A 108 42.07 36.24 8.51
CA VAL A 108 43.52 36.15 8.74
C VAL A 108 44.29 37.30 8.10
N THR A 109 45.48 37.59 8.64
CA THR A 109 46.43 38.57 8.10
C THR A 109 47.76 37.91 7.70
N THR A 110 48.57 38.64 6.93
CA THR A 110 49.91 38.19 6.53
C THR A 110 50.77 37.85 7.76
N ASP A 111 51.56 36.79 7.68
CA ASP A 111 52.45 36.28 8.73
C ASP A 111 51.77 35.81 10.04
N GLN A 112 50.43 35.79 10.08
CA GLN A 112 49.69 35.28 11.23
C GLN A 112 49.93 33.77 11.38
N PRO A 113 50.33 33.27 12.57
CA PRO A 113 50.43 31.86 12.82
C PRO A 113 49.03 31.23 12.83
N VAL A 114 48.86 30.14 12.09
CA VAL A 114 47.61 29.38 11.99
C VAL A 114 47.86 27.95 12.44
N THR A 115 46.95 27.40 13.24
CA THR A 115 46.91 25.98 13.61
C THR A 115 45.89 25.24 12.76
N PRO A 116 45.89 23.90 12.68
CA PRO A 116 44.83 23.16 12.01
C PRO A 116 43.47 23.56 12.57
N HIS A 117 42.48 23.66 11.69
CA HIS A 117 41.12 24.12 11.95
C HIS A 117 40.94 25.62 12.25
N THR A 118 41.98 26.44 12.06
CA THR A 118 41.86 27.91 12.21
C THR A 118 41.04 28.46 11.06
N ALA A 119 40.05 29.30 11.40
CA ALA A 119 39.20 29.98 10.43
C ALA A 119 40.00 31.03 9.63
N ILE A 120 39.98 30.90 8.30
CA ILE A 120 40.71 31.75 7.35
C ILE A 120 39.77 32.77 6.71
N ALA A 121 38.59 32.30 6.32
CA ALA A 121 37.56 33.11 5.67
C ALA A 121 36.17 32.59 6.01
N LEU A 122 35.20 33.50 6.03
CA LEU A 122 33.77 33.22 6.08
C LEU A 122 33.23 33.24 4.66
N LEU A 123 32.42 32.26 4.30
CA LEU A 123 31.73 32.21 3.01
C LEU A 123 30.27 32.63 3.19
N ASP A 124 29.79 33.48 2.29
CA ASP A 124 28.37 33.71 2.07
C ASP A 124 27.81 32.53 1.27
N ILE A 125 26.94 31.79 1.94
CA ILE A 125 26.29 30.56 1.50
C ILE A 125 24.77 30.74 1.38
N THR A 126 24.28 31.98 1.22
CA THR A 126 22.85 32.32 1.12
C THR A 126 22.09 31.46 0.09
N SER A 127 22.72 31.05 -1.01
CA SER A 127 22.09 30.18 -2.02
C SER A 127 21.81 28.76 -1.48
N LEU A 128 22.75 28.19 -0.73
CA LEU A 128 22.60 26.87 -0.09
C LEU A 128 21.60 26.94 1.07
N GLU A 129 21.58 28.03 1.83
CA GLU A 129 20.58 28.27 2.87
C GLU A 129 19.16 28.34 2.29
N ASN A 130 18.98 29.05 1.18
CA ASN A 130 17.69 29.11 0.48
C ASN A 130 17.26 27.73 -0.04
N GLN A 131 18.19 26.91 -0.54
CA GLN A 131 17.93 25.53 -0.95
C GLN A 131 17.54 24.64 0.23
N LEU A 132 18.20 24.80 1.38
CA LEU A 132 17.85 24.07 2.60
C LEU A 132 16.43 24.43 3.03
N VAL A 133 16.08 25.72 3.11
CA VAL A 133 14.73 26.17 3.47
C VAL A 133 13.67 25.61 2.51
N GLN A 134 13.97 25.57 1.21
CA GLN A 134 13.07 24.96 0.23
C GLN A 134 12.89 23.45 0.45
N THR A 135 13.98 22.73 0.75
CA THR A 135 13.96 21.29 1.04
C THR A 135 13.22 21.00 2.34
N GLU A 136 13.41 21.79 3.39
CA GLU A 136 12.67 21.72 4.66
C GLU A 136 11.17 21.94 4.47
N GLN A 137 10.78 22.90 3.62
CA GLN A 137 9.38 23.13 3.28
C GLN A 137 8.78 21.92 2.55
N GLN A 138 9.49 21.35 1.57
CA GLN A 138 9.04 20.15 0.85
C GLN A 138 8.92 18.94 1.77
N HIS A 139 9.87 18.75 2.69
CA HIS A 139 9.85 17.69 3.69
C HIS A 139 8.66 17.83 4.64
N THR A 140 8.41 19.04 5.14
CA THR A 140 7.26 19.34 6.01
C THR A 140 5.93 19.04 5.30
N GLN A 141 5.81 19.40 4.02
CA GLN A 141 4.65 19.05 3.20
C GLN A 141 4.52 17.53 3.02
N GLY A 142 5.64 16.86 2.76
CA GLY A 142 5.71 15.40 2.64
C GLY A 142 5.25 14.67 3.90
N LEU A 143 5.65 15.14 5.09
CA LEU A 143 5.20 14.62 6.38
C LEU A 143 3.71 14.82 6.61
N ALA A 144 3.19 16.00 6.30
CA ALA A 144 1.76 16.28 6.40
C ALA A 144 0.94 15.36 5.48
N GLN A 145 1.43 15.08 4.27
CA GLN A 145 0.81 14.14 3.35
C GLN A 145 0.88 12.69 3.86
N LEU A 146 2.03 12.26 4.39
CA LEU A 146 2.19 10.94 5.01
C LEU A 146 1.19 10.75 6.17
N GLN A 147 1.02 11.76 7.01
CA GLN A 147 0.07 11.73 8.12
C GLN A 147 -1.36 11.54 7.63
N ARG A 148 -1.75 12.20 6.53
CA ARG A 148 -3.07 12.01 5.90
C ARG A 148 -3.25 10.57 5.43
N TYR A 149 -2.26 9.98 4.75
CA TYR A 149 -2.34 8.58 4.32
C TYR A 149 -2.43 7.61 5.50
N ARG A 150 -1.63 7.83 6.55
CA ARG A 150 -1.68 7.02 7.79
C ARG A 150 -3.06 7.07 8.47
N GLN A 151 -3.77 8.20 8.37
CA GLN A 151 -5.14 8.33 8.87
C GLN A 151 -6.19 7.70 7.96
N GLN A 152 -5.97 7.69 6.64
CA GLN A 152 -6.93 7.12 5.67
C GLN A 152 -6.99 5.59 5.71
N VAL A 153 -5.87 4.90 5.92
CA VAL A 153 -5.82 3.43 5.98
C VAL A 153 -6.80 2.85 7.03
N PRO A 154 -6.78 3.26 8.32
CA PRO A 154 -7.71 2.72 9.31
C PRO A 154 -9.17 3.09 9.02
N LEU A 155 -9.44 4.26 8.44
CA LEU A 155 -10.80 4.63 8.02
C LEU A 155 -11.33 3.65 6.96
N ARG A 156 -10.53 3.36 5.92
CA ARG A 156 -10.91 2.38 4.90
C ARG A 156 -11.02 0.95 5.45
N GLN A 157 -10.22 0.59 6.46
CA GLN A 157 -10.38 -0.69 7.16
C GLN A 157 -11.74 -0.75 7.90
N GLY A 158 -12.19 0.37 8.47
CA GLY A 158 -13.54 0.51 9.02
C GLY A 158 -14.62 0.27 7.95
N ASP A 159 -14.44 0.83 6.75
CA ASP A 159 -15.37 0.62 5.63
C ASP A 159 -15.48 -0.86 5.23
N VAL A 160 -14.36 -1.60 5.26
CA VAL A 160 -14.37 -3.06 5.02
C VAL A 160 -15.21 -3.79 6.07
N ALA A 161 -15.10 -3.42 7.35
CA ALA A 161 -15.90 -4.03 8.41
C ALA A 161 -17.40 -3.76 8.23
N ILE A 162 -17.76 -2.53 7.85
CA ILE A 162 -19.14 -2.16 7.54
C ILE A 162 -19.65 -2.97 6.34
N ALA A 163 -18.87 -3.06 5.26
CA ALA A 163 -19.23 -3.85 4.08
C ALA A 163 -19.39 -5.34 4.41
N ALA A 164 -18.50 -5.91 5.24
CA ALA A 164 -18.59 -7.29 5.70
C ALA A 164 -19.86 -7.53 6.56
N SER A 165 -20.24 -6.58 7.41
CA SER A 165 -21.51 -6.65 8.15
C SER A 165 -22.72 -6.67 7.22
N ARG A 166 -22.71 -5.89 6.13
CA ARG A 166 -23.79 -5.90 5.12
C ARG A 166 -23.91 -7.24 4.42
N VAL A 167 -22.77 -7.87 4.09
CA VAL A 167 -22.74 -9.24 3.54
C VAL A 167 -23.37 -10.23 4.53
N ALA A 168 -23.03 -10.15 5.82
CA ALA A 168 -23.62 -11.04 6.84
C ALA A 168 -25.14 -10.90 6.92
N THR A 169 -25.67 -9.67 6.92
CA THR A 169 -27.12 -9.42 6.90
C THR A 169 -27.77 -9.93 5.61
N ALA A 170 -27.17 -9.69 4.44
CA ALA A 170 -27.67 -10.20 3.17
C ALA A 170 -27.70 -11.74 3.14
N GLN A 171 -26.68 -12.39 3.70
CA GLN A 171 -26.61 -13.85 3.81
C GLN A 171 -27.71 -14.40 4.73
N GLN A 172 -27.99 -13.74 5.85
CA GLN A 172 -29.10 -14.11 6.74
C GLN A 172 -30.45 -14.03 6.01
N THR A 173 -30.67 -12.98 5.21
CA THR A 173 -31.89 -12.85 4.39
C THR A 173 -32.03 -14.01 3.39
N VAL A 174 -30.96 -14.35 2.67
CA VAL A 174 -30.95 -15.49 1.74
C VAL A 174 -31.28 -16.80 2.49
N ASN A 175 -30.63 -17.06 3.62
CA ASN A 175 -30.86 -18.28 4.41
C ASN A 175 -32.30 -18.36 4.93
N ARG A 176 -32.87 -17.23 5.38
CA ARG A 176 -34.28 -17.15 5.81
C ARG A 176 -35.21 -17.52 4.67
N LEU A 177 -35.02 -16.93 3.49
CA LEU A 177 -35.85 -17.20 2.31
C LEU A 177 -35.73 -18.66 1.85
N GLN A 178 -34.52 -19.24 1.86
CA GLN A 178 -34.32 -20.66 1.57
C GLN A 178 -35.05 -21.56 2.56
N THR A 179 -35.04 -21.20 3.85
CA THR A 179 -35.76 -21.94 4.89
C THR A 179 -37.27 -21.85 4.67
N GLU A 180 -37.79 -20.66 4.39
CA GLU A 180 -39.20 -20.42 4.05
C GLU A 180 -39.66 -21.23 2.83
N LEU A 181 -38.81 -21.35 1.81
CA LEU A 181 -39.08 -22.14 0.60
C LEU A 181 -38.97 -23.66 0.80
N SER A 182 -38.11 -24.11 1.71
CA SER A 182 -37.93 -25.54 2.00
C SER A 182 -39.05 -26.14 2.86
N GLY A 183 -39.73 -25.30 3.66
CA GLY A 183 -40.90 -25.69 4.45
C GLY A 183 -42.20 -25.43 3.71
N THR A 184 -43.31 -25.94 4.25
CA THR A 184 -44.65 -25.50 3.84
C THR A 184 -45.03 -24.29 4.72
N PRO A 185 -45.15 -23.08 4.15
CA PRO A 185 -45.52 -21.90 4.93
C PRO A 185 -46.93 -22.03 5.52
N PRO A 186 -47.21 -21.45 6.70
CA PRO A 186 -48.53 -21.53 7.32
C PRO A 186 -49.68 -21.06 6.41
N ALA A 187 -49.43 -20.06 5.56
CA ALA A 187 -50.41 -19.58 4.59
C ALA A 187 -50.78 -20.67 3.56
N VAL A 188 -49.77 -21.34 3.00
CA VAL A 188 -49.97 -22.44 2.03
C VAL A 188 -50.68 -23.62 2.69
N GLN A 189 -50.32 -23.95 3.93
CA GLN A 189 -51.00 -24.99 4.69
C GLN A 189 -52.49 -24.64 4.93
N GLY A 190 -52.80 -23.38 5.22
CA GLY A 190 -54.17 -22.89 5.31
C GLY A 190 -54.95 -23.08 4.02
N TRP A 191 -54.40 -22.65 2.88
CA TRP A 191 -55.03 -22.84 1.58
C TRP A 191 -55.21 -24.31 1.19
N GLN A 192 -54.25 -25.17 1.51
CA GLN A 192 -54.37 -26.62 1.32
C GLN A 192 -55.51 -27.22 2.16
N GLY A 193 -55.65 -26.78 3.41
CA GLY A 193 -56.78 -27.19 4.26
C GLY A 193 -58.14 -26.74 3.70
N GLU A 194 -58.22 -25.52 3.17
CA GLU A 194 -59.42 -25.01 2.52
C GLU A 194 -59.75 -25.76 1.23
N ILE A 195 -58.74 -26.14 0.43
CA ILE A 195 -58.93 -27.00 -0.75
C ILE A 195 -59.51 -28.35 -0.32
N ALA A 196 -58.92 -29.00 0.70
CA ALA A 196 -59.42 -30.28 1.20
C ALA A 196 -60.87 -30.19 1.71
N ALA A 197 -61.24 -29.09 2.37
CA ALA A 197 -62.61 -28.85 2.80
C ALA A 197 -63.57 -28.68 1.60
N LEU A 198 -63.18 -27.91 0.58
CA LEU A 198 -63.96 -27.74 -0.65
C LEU A 198 -64.14 -29.07 -1.41
N GLU A 199 -63.11 -29.91 -1.47
CA GLU A 199 -63.16 -31.24 -2.07
C GLU A 199 -64.13 -32.16 -1.32
N ALA A 200 -64.12 -32.13 0.01
CA ALA A 200 -65.06 -32.87 0.84
C ALA A 200 -66.52 -32.40 0.61
N GLU A 201 -66.74 -31.09 0.49
CA GLU A 201 -68.05 -30.51 0.18
C GLU A 201 -68.54 -30.91 -1.22
N ILE A 202 -67.68 -30.84 -2.24
CA ILE A 202 -67.99 -31.31 -3.60
C ILE A 202 -68.39 -32.79 -3.57
N THR A 203 -67.65 -33.63 -2.85
CA THR A 203 -67.95 -35.05 -2.70
C THR A 203 -69.31 -35.27 -2.00
N GLY A 204 -69.67 -34.41 -1.05
CA GLY A 204 -71.00 -34.40 -0.42
C GLY A 204 -72.11 -34.01 -1.39
N LEU A 205 -71.91 -32.96 -2.18
CA LEU A 205 -72.87 -32.51 -3.20
C LEU A 205 -73.07 -33.58 -4.30
N GLN A 206 -72.00 -34.25 -4.74
CA GLN A 206 -72.07 -35.33 -5.71
C GLN A 206 -72.89 -36.52 -5.17
N ARG A 207 -72.71 -36.87 -3.89
CA ARG A 207 -73.53 -37.91 -3.23
C ARG A 207 -75.01 -37.54 -3.16
N ASN A 208 -75.36 -36.26 -3.04
CA ASN A 208 -76.75 -35.81 -3.08
C ASN A 208 -77.33 -35.77 -4.50
N LEU A 209 -76.49 -35.51 -5.50
CA LEU A 209 -76.88 -35.38 -6.90
C LEU A 209 -77.24 -36.73 -7.54
N GLN A 210 -76.56 -37.81 -7.13
CA GLN A 210 -76.82 -39.16 -7.64
C GLN A 210 -78.28 -39.63 -7.43
N PRO A 211 -78.82 -39.71 -6.19
CA PRO A 211 -80.19 -40.17 -5.97
C PRO A 211 -81.22 -39.20 -6.58
N LEU A 212 -80.92 -37.91 -6.65
CA LEU A 212 -81.78 -36.93 -7.33
C LEU A 212 -81.88 -37.21 -8.82
N THR A 213 -80.76 -37.54 -9.46
CA THR A 213 -80.71 -37.89 -10.89
C THR A 213 -81.48 -39.18 -11.18
N GLU A 214 -81.34 -40.18 -10.31
CA GLU A 214 -82.14 -41.42 -10.37
C GLU A 214 -83.65 -41.13 -10.20
N THR A 215 -84.02 -40.26 -9.25
CA THR A 215 -85.41 -39.85 -9.01
C THR A 215 -86.01 -39.14 -10.23
N ILE A 216 -85.26 -38.22 -10.85
CA ILE A 216 -85.68 -37.54 -12.08
C ILE A 216 -85.91 -38.56 -13.21
N ALA A 217 -85.00 -39.53 -13.37
CA ALA A 217 -85.12 -40.56 -14.40
C ALA A 217 -86.39 -41.43 -14.22
N LEU A 218 -86.79 -41.70 -12.98
CA LEU A 218 -88.04 -42.40 -12.66
C LEU A 218 -89.28 -41.52 -12.81
N ALA A 219 -89.16 -40.22 -12.52
CA ALA A 219 -90.28 -39.27 -12.60
C ALA A 219 -90.71 -38.98 -14.05
N ILE A 220 -89.80 -38.99 -15.02
CA ILE A 220 -90.11 -38.74 -16.44
C ILE A 220 -91.25 -39.65 -16.97
N PRO A 221 -91.14 -40.98 -16.93
CA PRO A 221 -92.22 -41.85 -17.41
C PRO A 221 -93.48 -41.76 -16.53
N ALA A 222 -93.35 -41.47 -15.24
CA ALA A 222 -94.49 -41.29 -14.35
C ALA A 222 -95.31 -40.03 -14.70
N VAL A 223 -94.66 -38.95 -15.13
CA VAL A 223 -95.31 -37.75 -15.67
C VAL A 223 -96.04 -38.05 -16.99
N GLU A 224 -95.44 -38.86 -17.86
CA GLU A 224 -96.08 -39.30 -19.12
C GLU A 224 -97.34 -40.13 -18.87
N ALA A 225 -97.32 -40.96 -17.82
CA ALA A 225 -98.48 -41.73 -17.36
C ALA A 225 -99.51 -40.90 -16.56
N GLY A 226 -99.24 -39.62 -16.29
CA GLY A 226 -100.11 -38.73 -15.51
C GLY A 226 -100.08 -38.98 -13.99
N ALA A 227 -99.15 -39.80 -13.49
CA ALA A 227 -99.03 -40.14 -12.07
C ALA A 227 -98.26 -39.08 -11.26
N VAL A 228 -97.44 -38.25 -11.91
CA VAL A 228 -96.65 -37.17 -11.30
C VAL A 228 -96.90 -35.87 -12.07
N SER A 229 -96.86 -34.73 -11.38
CA SER A 229 -97.06 -33.42 -12.03
C SER A 229 -95.81 -32.96 -12.78
N ARG A 230 -95.99 -32.25 -13.91
CA ARG A 230 -94.87 -31.62 -14.63
C ARG A 230 -94.12 -30.58 -13.80
N GLU A 231 -94.81 -29.95 -12.85
CA GLU A 231 -94.22 -28.94 -11.97
C GLU A 231 -93.25 -29.57 -10.98
N GLU A 232 -93.58 -30.75 -10.44
CA GLU A 232 -92.70 -31.50 -9.55
C GLU A 232 -91.41 -31.94 -10.27
N LEU A 233 -91.53 -32.44 -11.51
CA LEU A 233 -90.37 -32.76 -12.34
C LEU A 233 -89.48 -31.52 -12.59
N ARG A 234 -90.08 -30.36 -12.89
CA ARG A 234 -89.34 -29.09 -13.04
C ARG A 234 -88.63 -28.68 -11.76
N GLY A 235 -89.27 -28.86 -10.61
CA GLY A 235 -88.66 -28.62 -9.30
C GLY A 235 -87.40 -29.46 -9.07
N LEU A 236 -87.48 -30.77 -9.36
CA LEU A 236 -86.32 -31.66 -9.26
C LEU A 236 -85.19 -31.28 -10.23
N GLN A 237 -85.52 -30.94 -11.48
CA GLN A 237 -84.54 -30.47 -12.47
C GLN A 237 -83.87 -29.16 -12.05
N ALA A 238 -84.62 -28.23 -11.47
CA ALA A 238 -84.08 -26.98 -10.93
C ALA A 238 -83.12 -27.28 -9.76
N GLN A 239 -83.47 -28.19 -8.86
CA GLN A 239 -82.60 -28.62 -7.77
C GLN A 239 -81.31 -29.28 -8.27
N GLN A 240 -81.40 -30.12 -9.30
CA GLN A 240 -80.23 -30.75 -9.92
C GLN A 240 -79.29 -29.69 -10.51
N THR A 241 -79.84 -28.74 -11.26
CA THR A 241 -79.08 -27.63 -11.84
C THR A 241 -78.42 -26.78 -10.75
N GLN A 242 -79.12 -26.52 -9.64
CA GLN A 242 -78.57 -25.79 -8.51
C GLN A 242 -77.37 -26.51 -7.88
N LEU A 243 -77.47 -27.83 -7.65
CA LEU A 243 -76.35 -28.63 -7.11
C LEU A 243 -75.16 -28.66 -8.08
N GLN A 244 -75.40 -28.79 -9.38
CA GLN A 244 -74.36 -28.72 -10.41
C GLN A 244 -73.63 -27.37 -10.38
N ASN A 245 -74.38 -26.27 -10.31
CA ASN A 245 -73.80 -24.92 -10.23
C ASN A 245 -72.97 -24.71 -8.96
N GLN A 246 -73.41 -25.28 -7.82
CA GLN A 246 -72.63 -25.24 -6.58
C GLN A 246 -71.31 -26.01 -6.72
N ILE A 247 -71.32 -27.19 -7.34
CA ILE A 247 -70.10 -27.96 -7.61
C ILE A 247 -69.14 -27.16 -8.48
N VAL A 248 -69.61 -26.60 -9.60
CA VAL A 248 -68.78 -25.80 -10.51
C VAL A 248 -68.19 -24.58 -9.79
N THR A 249 -68.97 -23.92 -8.95
CA THR A 249 -68.50 -22.76 -8.18
C THR A 249 -67.38 -23.16 -7.22
N LYS A 250 -67.53 -24.27 -6.48
CA LYS A 250 -66.50 -24.78 -5.56
C LYS A 250 -65.25 -25.25 -6.31
N GLN A 251 -65.42 -25.88 -7.48
CA GLN A 251 -64.30 -26.26 -8.34
C GLN A 251 -63.48 -25.02 -8.77
N GLY A 252 -64.17 -23.94 -9.14
CA GLY A 252 -63.52 -22.66 -9.45
C GLY A 252 -62.76 -22.07 -8.25
N GLN A 253 -63.30 -22.21 -7.03
CA GLN A 253 -62.61 -21.78 -5.81
C GLN A 253 -61.34 -22.59 -5.55
N ILE A 254 -61.36 -23.91 -5.79
CA ILE A 254 -60.17 -24.77 -5.69
C ILE A 254 -59.10 -24.30 -6.68
N THR A 255 -59.44 -24.12 -7.96
CA THR A 255 -58.50 -23.62 -8.97
C THR A 255 -57.91 -22.27 -8.59
N ALA A 256 -58.72 -21.35 -8.08
CA ALA A 256 -58.22 -20.06 -7.62
C ALA A 256 -57.22 -20.18 -6.46
N LYS A 257 -57.47 -21.07 -5.49
CA LYS A 257 -56.55 -21.33 -4.37
C LYS A 257 -55.27 -22.03 -4.82
N GLN A 258 -55.36 -22.95 -5.77
CA GLN A 258 -54.17 -23.56 -6.39
C GLN A 258 -53.29 -22.51 -7.06
N ALA A 259 -53.89 -21.59 -7.83
CA ALA A 259 -53.17 -20.47 -8.42
C ALA A 259 -52.54 -19.53 -7.36
N GLN A 260 -53.21 -19.32 -6.22
CA GLN A 260 -52.63 -18.56 -5.10
C GLN A 260 -51.39 -19.23 -4.50
N ILE A 261 -51.42 -20.57 -4.34
CA ILE A 261 -50.26 -21.34 -3.88
C ILE A 261 -49.10 -21.20 -4.88
N GLU A 262 -49.37 -21.40 -6.18
CA GLU A 262 -48.35 -21.28 -7.22
C GLU A 262 -47.73 -19.88 -7.28
N GLY A 263 -48.57 -18.84 -7.26
CA GLY A 263 -48.14 -17.44 -7.24
C GLY A 263 -47.26 -17.13 -6.04
N PHE A 264 -47.63 -17.62 -4.85
CA PHE A 264 -46.83 -17.44 -3.64
C PHE A 264 -45.41 -18.01 -3.79
N TYR A 265 -45.26 -19.21 -4.36
CA TYR A 265 -43.93 -19.81 -4.56
C TYR A 265 -43.13 -19.07 -5.64
N GLN A 266 -43.78 -18.60 -6.71
CA GLN A 266 -43.11 -17.78 -7.73
C GLN A 266 -42.57 -16.47 -7.16
N ASP A 267 -43.40 -15.76 -6.37
CA ASP A 267 -43.00 -14.51 -5.71
C ASP A 267 -41.81 -14.74 -4.77
N LYS A 268 -41.86 -15.81 -3.97
CA LYS A 268 -40.77 -16.17 -3.05
C LYS A 268 -39.49 -16.57 -3.78
N GLN A 269 -39.60 -17.27 -4.90
CA GLN A 269 -38.45 -17.62 -5.73
C GLN A 269 -37.81 -16.37 -6.36
N ALA A 270 -38.62 -15.41 -6.80
CA ALA A 270 -38.13 -14.13 -7.30
C ALA A 270 -37.44 -13.31 -6.19
N GLU A 271 -38.03 -13.25 -4.99
CA GLU A 271 -37.44 -12.60 -3.81
C GLU A 271 -36.07 -13.22 -3.46
N LEU A 272 -35.97 -14.56 -3.49
CA LEU A 272 -34.72 -15.27 -3.25
C LEU A 272 -33.67 -14.93 -4.31
N SER A 273 -34.04 -14.93 -5.60
CA SER A 273 -33.12 -14.58 -6.69
C SER A 273 -32.60 -13.15 -6.54
N GLN A 274 -33.46 -12.21 -6.15
CA GLN A 274 -33.07 -10.82 -5.91
C GLN A 274 -32.13 -10.72 -4.70
N ALA A 275 -32.43 -11.41 -3.59
CA ALA A 275 -31.58 -11.43 -2.41
C ALA A 275 -30.19 -12.04 -2.70
N GLN A 276 -30.12 -13.07 -3.54
CA GLN A 276 -28.85 -13.66 -3.99
C GLN A 276 -28.04 -12.68 -4.85
N ALA A 277 -28.69 -11.94 -5.76
CA ALA A 277 -28.03 -10.91 -6.55
C ALA A 277 -27.47 -9.78 -5.65
N GLN A 278 -28.25 -9.33 -4.67
CA GLN A 278 -27.80 -8.34 -3.68
C GLN A 278 -26.63 -8.85 -2.85
N LEU A 279 -26.65 -10.11 -2.41
CA LEU A 279 -25.54 -10.72 -1.69
C LEU A 279 -24.26 -10.71 -2.53
N ALA A 280 -24.34 -11.09 -3.81
CA ALA A 280 -23.20 -11.06 -4.72
C ALA A 280 -22.66 -9.64 -4.93
N GLU A 281 -23.55 -8.65 -5.05
CA GLU A 281 -23.18 -7.23 -5.14
C GLU A 281 -22.43 -6.76 -3.87
N GLN A 282 -22.94 -7.10 -2.68
CA GLN A 282 -22.26 -6.75 -1.42
C GLN A 282 -20.91 -7.44 -1.29
N GLN A 283 -20.78 -8.70 -1.73
CA GLN A 283 -19.49 -9.40 -1.74
C GLN A 283 -18.48 -8.72 -2.68
N ALA A 284 -18.92 -8.28 -3.86
CA ALA A 284 -18.08 -7.51 -4.77
C ALA A 284 -17.67 -6.16 -4.15
N ALA A 285 -18.57 -5.49 -3.43
CA ALA A 285 -18.27 -4.25 -2.71
C ALA A 285 -17.20 -4.46 -1.60
N VAL A 286 -17.24 -5.59 -0.89
CA VAL A 286 -16.18 -5.96 0.08
C VAL A 286 -14.84 -6.13 -0.64
N GLN A 287 -14.80 -6.82 -1.78
CA GLN A 287 -13.56 -6.98 -2.54
C GLN A 287 -13.01 -5.63 -3.03
N ALA A 288 -13.88 -4.75 -3.52
CA ALA A 288 -13.50 -3.40 -3.96
C ALA A 288 -12.94 -2.55 -2.81
N THR A 289 -13.58 -2.59 -1.63
CA THR A 289 -13.09 -1.85 -0.45
C THR A 289 -11.76 -2.42 0.05
N GLN A 290 -11.56 -3.74 0.04
CA GLN A 290 -10.28 -4.38 0.36
C GLN A 290 -9.16 -3.96 -0.60
N GLN A 291 -9.42 -3.94 -1.90
CA GLN A 291 -8.46 -3.41 -2.89
C GLN A 291 -8.15 -1.93 -2.62
N GLY A 292 -9.16 -1.14 -2.25
CA GLY A 292 -9.00 0.26 -1.87
C GLY A 292 -8.13 0.45 -0.61
N VAL A 293 -8.19 -0.46 0.36
CA VAL A 293 -7.29 -0.47 1.53
C VAL A 293 -5.85 -0.80 1.11
N GLN A 294 -5.67 -1.83 0.27
CA GLN A 294 -4.34 -2.23 -0.21
C GLN A 294 -3.67 -1.11 -1.01
N ALA A 295 -4.42 -0.43 -1.89
CA ALA A 295 -3.93 0.72 -2.63
C ALA A 295 -3.52 1.87 -1.69
N ALA A 296 -4.36 2.23 -0.72
CA ALA A 296 -4.04 3.28 0.24
C ALA A 296 -2.83 2.94 1.11
N ALA A 297 -2.67 1.67 1.50
CA ALA A 297 -1.50 1.21 2.24
C ALA A 297 -0.22 1.28 1.38
N ALA A 298 -0.29 0.90 0.10
CA ALA A 298 0.82 1.02 -0.82
C ALA A 298 1.26 2.49 -1.03
N GLU A 299 0.30 3.40 -1.21
CA GLU A 299 0.55 4.83 -1.28
C GLU A 299 1.22 5.37 -0.01
N ALA A 300 0.75 4.96 1.17
CA ALA A 300 1.35 5.32 2.44
C ALA A 300 2.82 4.87 2.53
N THR A 301 3.12 3.63 2.14
CA THR A 301 4.50 3.10 2.15
C THR A 301 5.41 3.79 1.14
N ALA A 302 4.90 4.12 -0.05
CA ALA A 302 5.66 4.86 -1.05
C ALA A 302 5.99 6.28 -0.56
N GLN A 303 5.03 6.95 0.09
CA GLN A 303 5.24 8.26 0.67
C GLN A 303 6.25 8.21 1.82
N GLU A 304 6.22 7.17 2.64
CA GLU A 304 7.17 6.98 3.75
C GLU A 304 8.61 6.88 3.23
N GLN A 305 8.84 6.11 2.17
CA GLN A 305 10.14 6.00 1.51
C GLN A 305 10.61 7.32 0.90
N LEU A 306 9.69 8.10 0.30
CA LEU A 306 10.02 9.42 -0.21
C LEU A 306 10.45 10.36 0.92
N THR A 307 9.71 10.37 2.03
CA THR A 307 10.04 11.22 3.19
C THR A 307 11.35 10.79 3.87
N SER A 308 11.70 9.49 3.87
CA SER A 308 12.98 9.04 4.40
C SER A 308 14.15 9.52 3.53
N LEU A 309 14.02 9.42 2.20
CA LEU A 309 15.03 9.96 1.27
C LEU A 309 15.21 11.47 1.42
N GLN A 310 14.10 12.22 1.53
CA GLN A 310 14.14 13.67 1.78
C GLN A 310 14.81 14.00 3.12
N THR A 311 14.61 13.17 4.14
CA THR A 311 15.26 13.35 5.45
C THR A 311 16.77 13.16 5.33
N GLU A 312 17.21 12.11 4.62
CA GLU A 312 18.64 11.86 4.37
C GLU A 312 19.29 13.00 3.58
N GLU A 313 18.61 13.52 2.55
CA GLU A 313 19.09 14.65 1.77
C GLU A 313 19.21 15.93 2.62
N LEU A 314 18.22 16.21 3.45
CA LEU A 314 18.21 17.36 4.36
C LEU A 314 19.37 17.30 5.35
N VAL A 315 19.61 16.13 5.98
CA VAL A 315 20.77 15.93 6.87
C VAL A 315 22.08 16.15 6.11
N ARG A 316 22.21 15.61 4.90
CA ARG A 316 23.40 15.80 4.07
C ARG A 316 23.62 17.27 3.72
N GLN A 317 22.58 18.03 3.39
CA GLN A 317 22.68 19.46 3.11
C GLN A 317 23.05 20.27 4.36
N GLN A 318 22.52 19.91 5.54
CA GLN A 318 22.90 20.52 6.81
C GLN A 318 24.36 20.27 7.16
N ASP A 319 24.84 19.03 6.99
CA ASP A 319 26.26 18.69 7.19
C ASP A 319 27.16 19.46 6.22
N GLN A 320 26.74 19.61 4.95
CA GLN A 320 27.46 20.41 3.96
C GLN A 320 27.51 21.89 4.35
N LEU A 321 26.41 22.49 4.82
CA LEU A 321 26.40 23.88 5.29
C LEU A 321 27.36 24.09 6.47
N ALA A 322 27.35 23.16 7.43
CA ALA A 322 28.23 23.23 8.61
C ALA A 322 29.72 23.17 8.24
N ASP A 323 30.07 22.40 7.22
CA ASP A 323 31.45 22.29 6.72
C ASP A 323 31.88 23.52 5.90
N LEU A 324 30.97 24.09 5.11
CA LEU A 324 31.25 25.17 4.14
C LEU A 324 31.24 26.57 4.74
N GLN A 325 30.63 26.79 5.91
CA GLN A 325 30.49 28.13 6.49
C GLN A 325 31.83 28.78 6.85
N VAL A 326 32.84 27.98 7.18
CA VAL A 326 34.16 28.46 7.62
C VAL A 326 35.27 27.75 6.86
N LEU A 327 36.02 28.50 6.06
CA LEU A 327 37.23 27.98 5.43
C LEU A 327 38.28 27.77 6.53
N ARG A 328 38.74 26.54 6.72
CA ARG A 328 39.70 26.18 7.77
C ARG A 328 41.03 25.71 7.21
N THR A 329 42.12 25.99 7.92
CA THR A 329 43.45 25.44 7.60
C THR A 329 43.55 23.96 7.96
N THR A 330 44.26 23.17 7.17
CA THR A 330 44.54 21.74 7.46
C THR A 330 45.91 21.56 8.12
N ILE A 331 46.83 22.48 7.89
CA ILE A 331 48.18 22.46 8.46
C ILE A 331 48.43 23.57 9.49
N THR A 332 49.43 23.34 10.35
CA THR A 332 50.05 24.39 11.15
C THR A 332 51.03 25.19 10.29
N GLY A 333 50.96 26.51 10.28
CA GLY A 333 51.87 27.34 9.47
C GLY A 333 51.73 28.84 9.70
N LYS A 334 52.26 29.63 8.77
CA LYS A 334 52.03 31.07 8.67
C LYS A 334 51.35 31.40 7.34
N VAL A 335 50.50 32.41 7.33
CA VAL A 335 49.88 32.92 6.10
C VAL A 335 50.93 33.66 5.27
N VAL A 336 51.18 33.18 4.04
CA VAL A 336 52.23 33.70 3.15
C VAL A 336 51.68 34.67 2.09
N THR A 337 50.36 34.78 1.95
CA THR A 337 49.69 35.72 1.04
C THR A 337 50.01 37.16 1.42
N SER A 338 50.30 38.02 0.45
CA SER A 338 50.71 39.40 0.74
C SER A 338 49.56 40.25 1.30
N GLN A 339 49.88 41.22 2.16
CA GLN A 339 48.85 42.05 2.79
C GLN A 339 48.06 42.87 1.77
N GLN A 340 48.70 43.30 0.68
CA GLN A 340 48.03 44.01 -0.41
C GLN A 340 47.01 43.13 -1.14
N GLU A 341 47.27 41.83 -1.29
CA GLU A 341 46.30 40.88 -1.87
C GLU A 341 45.16 40.59 -0.91
N ILE A 342 45.44 40.43 0.40
CA ILE A 342 44.41 40.24 1.43
C ILE A 342 43.49 41.47 1.51
N ASP A 343 44.06 42.67 1.53
CA ASP A 343 43.29 43.92 1.57
C ASP A 343 42.55 44.16 0.25
N GLY A 344 43.13 43.77 -0.88
CA GLY A 344 42.46 43.78 -2.19
C GLY A 344 41.26 42.85 -2.24
N LEU A 345 41.37 41.65 -1.67
CA LEU A 345 40.24 40.73 -1.55
C LEU A 345 39.18 41.26 -0.56
N ARG A 346 39.57 41.83 0.59
CA ARG A 346 38.65 42.49 1.53
C ARG A 346 37.96 43.74 0.96
N ALA A 347 38.50 44.34 -0.11
CA ALA A 347 37.88 45.49 -0.77
C ALA A 347 36.87 45.06 -1.85
N LEU A 348 36.95 43.81 -2.32
CA LEU A 348 36.06 43.23 -3.33
C LEU A 348 34.79 42.61 -2.72
N TYR A 349 34.81 42.31 -1.43
CA TYR A 349 33.77 41.60 -0.68
C TYR A 349 33.44 42.37 0.60
#